data_AF-A0A091TTX1-F1
#
_entry.id   AF-A0A091TTX1-F1
#
_cell.length_a   1.000
_cell.length_b   1.000
_cell.length_c   1.000
_cell.angle_alpha   90.00
_cell.angle_beta   90.00
_cell.angle_gamma   90.00
#
_symmetry.space_group_name_H-M   'P 1'
#
loop_
_entity.id
_entity.type
_entity.pdbx_description
1 polymer ?
#
loop_
_entity_poly.entity_id
_entity_poly.type
_entity_poly.pdbx_seq_one_letter_code
_entity_poly.pdbx_strand_id
1 'polypeptide(L)'
;QKFQNGVITVGEFFTLLQVHVVIQKPRHSHLPASCAVREPPTPEDLIYSQYVYRPKLRIYEEDCQALSQMIDELKLYANVQDQLLVNVNRSLWEVMRTCSDEELKSFGAELNKMKSYFTKESKILAHNEKATLYSKLLQSAQEQHKKLQSRIEKVDELLKETESCLVDLEAEQVRAFFAVLFSHSFFPFLLELESIKAQEEELQRELSDLDTQNEQMLAQMNQLKEEEKSCQQLLESYDFTEWELTEWSEKQAVFNFLYDSIELTVVFGPPIDGDVFGEDPSRKIVSLNFESLLDEEKAPPSSCLVQRLIFQFIESQGCWQEKCPTLYYLPQVLQDVSLVVSRCKILGEEIEFLERWGGKFNLLKMDINDTKVKLLFSASTAFAKFELTLTLSANYPSASLPFTVQNQIGNIGEEEISAVLSSVPVGSHYLRRIVSLIHQNLLQDPR
;
A
#
# COMPACT_ATOMS: atom_id res chain seq x y z
N GLN A 1 -27.38 40.20 -22.00
CA GLN A 1 -27.71 40.61 -23.38
C GLN A 1 -28.16 39.46 -24.28
N LYS A 2 -27.42 38.34 -24.41
CA LYS A 2 -27.85 37.16 -25.23
C LYS A 2 -29.24 36.60 -24.85
N PHE A 3 -29.49 36.42 -23.55
CA PHE A 3 -30.77 35.96 -23.01
C PHE A 3 -31.95 36.85 -23.42
N GLN A 4 -31.79 38.17 -23.29
CA GLN A 4 -32.82 39.18 -23.61
C GLN A 4 -33.08 39.33 -25.11
N ASN A 5 -32.11 38.97 -25.96
CA ASN A 5 -32.23 39.06 -27.42
C ASN A 5 -32.69 37.74 -28.07
N GLY A 6 -32.94 36.68 -27.28
CA GLY A 6 -33.41 35.39 -27.80
C GLY A 6 -32.34 34.56 -28.52
N VAL A 7 -31.07 34.99 -28.49
CA VAL A 7 -29.94 34.32 -29.14
C VAL A 7 -29.18 33.38 -28.19
N ILE A 8 -29.76 33.07 -27.04
CA ILE A 8 -29.17 32.15 -26.05
C ILE A 8 -29.45 30.70 -26.44
N THR A 9 -28.45 29.83 -26.33
CA THR A 9 -28.64 28.38 -26.48
C THR A 9 -29.19 27.74 -25.20
N VAL A 10 -29.74 26.53 -25.30
CA VAL A 10 -30.21 25.78 -24.12
C VAL A 10 -29.07 25.54 -23.13
N GLY A 11 -27.86 25.21 -23.60
CA GLY A 11 -26.68 25.05 -22.74
C GLY A 11 -26.22 26.34 -22.05
N GLU A 12 -26.22 27.47 -22.78
CA GLU A 12 -25.92 28.78 -22.20
C GLU A 12 -26.97 29.19 -21.16
N PHE A 13 -28.24 28.85 -21.38
CA PHE A 13 -29.32 29.10 -20.43
C PHE A 13 -29.16 28.31 -19.13
N PHE A 14 -28.80 27.03 -19.22
CA PHE A 14 -28.48 26.25 -18.02
C PHE A 14 -27.27 26.82 -17.27
N THR A 15 -26.25 27.28 -18.00
CA THR A 15 -25.07 27.93 -17.40
C THR A 15 -25.44 29.23 -16.68
N LEU A 16 -26.32 30.06 -17.27
CA LEU A 16 -26.84 31.29 -16.65
C LEU A 16 -27.55 30.99 -15.31
N LEU A 17 -28.29 29.89 -15.25
CA LEU A 17 -28.99 29.42 -14.04
C LEU A 17 -28.09 28.63 -13.08
N GLN A 18 -26.78 28.56 -13.34
CA GLN A 18 -25.81 27.76 -12.59
C GLN A 18 -26.14 26.26 -12.53
N VAL A 19 -26.91 25.75 -13.50
CA VAL A 19 -27.23 24.34 -13.67
C VAL A 19 -26.15 23.69 -14.51
N HIS A 20 -25.12 23.17 -13.86
CA HIS A 20 -24.01 22.51 -14.54
C HIS A 20 -24.36 21.03 -14.79
N VAL A 21 -24.42 20.63 -16.06
CA VAL A 21 -24.53 19.22 -16.50
C VAL A 21 -23.14 18.79 -16.98
N VAL A 22 -22.34 18.24 -16.08
CA VAL A 22 -20.98 17.79 -16.40
C VAL A 22 -21.05 16.36 -16.92
N ILE A 23 -20.83 16.17 -18.22
CA ILE A 23 -20.53 14.85 -18.78
C ILE A 23 -19.05 14.58 -18.44
N GLN A 24 -18.81 13.69 -17.49
CA GLN A 24 -17.45 13.27 -17.17
C GLN A 24 -16.85 12.60 -18.41
N LYS A 25 -15.70 13.10 -18.88
CA LYS A 25 -14.95 12.38 -19.91
C LYS A 25 -14.62 10.99 -19.36
N PRO A 26 -14.84 9.92 -20.14
CA PRO A 26 -14.50 8.58 -19.70
C PRO A 26 -13.02 8.58 -19.33
N ARG A 27 -12.71 8.11 -18.11
CA ARG A 27 -11.34 7.75 -17.78
C ARG A 27 -11.01 6.60 -18.70
N HIS A 28 -10.14 6.83 -19.69
CA HIS A 28 -9.66 5.76 -20.54
C HIS A 28 -8.98 4.74 -19.62
N SER A 29 -9.64 3.61 -19.38
CA SER A 29 -8.96 2.45 -18.82
C SER A 29 -7.95 2.03 -19.88
N HIS A 30 -6.68 2.27 -19.61
CA HIS A 30 -5.60 1.65 -20.35
C HIS A 30 -5.74 0.15 -20.15
N LEU A 31 -6.31 -0.53 -21.14
CA LEU A 31 -6.18 -1.98 -21.24
C LEU A 31 -4.67 -2.26 -21.30
N PRO A 32 -4.15 -3.17 -20.47
CA PRO A 32 -2.77 -3.63 -20.63
C PRO A 32 -2.57 -4.04 -22.08
N ALA A 33 -1.48 -3.56 -22.68
CA ALA A 33 -1.07 -3.97 -24.02
C ALA A 33 -1.18 -5.49 -24.09
N SER A 34 -1.94 -5.98 -25.07
CA SER A 34 -2.16 -7.39 -25.32
C SER A 34 -0.86 -8.14 -25.09
N CYS A 35 -0.83 -9.06 -24.11
CA CYS A 35 0.25 -10.01 -23.99
C CYS A 35 0.39 -10.69 -25.36
N ALA A 36 1.41 -10.29 -26.10
CA ALA A 36 1.87 -11.03 -27.26
C ALA A 36 2.47 -12.31 -26.68
N VAL A 37 1.63 -13.34 -26.53
CA VAL A 37 2.03 -14.67 -26.09
C VAL A 37 2.97 -15.21 -27.19
N ARG A 38 4.28 -15.12 -26.94
CA ARG A 38 5.34 -15.62 -27.85
C ARG A 38 5.56 -17.13 -27.71
N GLU A 39 4.88 -17.79 -26.79
CA GLU A 39 4.97 -19.23 -26.53
C GLU A 39 3.69 -19.95 -27.01
N PRO A 40 3.79 -21.19 -27.52
CA PRO A 40 2.62 -21.99 -27.83
C PRO A 40 1.80 -22.22 -26.55
N PRO A 41 0.46 -22.06 -26.60
CA PRO A 41 -0.39 -22.15 -25.42
C PRO A 41 -0.29 -23.53 -24.77
N THR A 42 -0.14 -23.56 -23.45
CA THR A 42 -0.17 -24.80 -22.67
C THR A 42 -1.58 -25.43 -22.72
N PRO A 43 -1.72 -26.74 -22.44
CA PRO A 43 -3.04 -27.37 -22.32
C PRO A 43 -3.96 -26.65 -21.31
N GLU A 44 -3.40 -26.16 -20.22
CA GLU A 44 -4.09 -25.38 -19.20
C GLU A 44 -4.61 -24.05 -19.78
N ASP A 45 -3.79 -23.33 -20.55
CA ASP A 45 -4.19 -22.09 -21.22
C ASP A 45 -5.37 -22.30 -22.18
N LEU A 46 -5.41 -23.44 -22.87
CA LEU A 46 -6.52 -23.79 -23.77
C LEU A 46 -7.82 -24.01 -22.99
N ILE A 47 -7.76 -24.66 -21.82
CA ILE A 47 -8.92 -24.86 -20.94
C ILE A 47 -9.42 -23.52 -20.41
N TYR A 48 -8.54 -22.67 -19.87
CA TYR A 48 -8.91 -21.33 -19.41
C TYR A 48 -9.49 -20.46 -20.53
N SER A 49 -8.86 -20.50 -21.72
CA SER A 49 -9.34 -19.78 -22.89
C SER A 49 -10.75 -20.23 -23.30
N GLN A 50 -10.99 -21.55 -23.35
CA GLN A 50 -12.25 -22.11 -23.80
C GLN A 50 -13.41 -21.90 -22.81
N TYR A 51 -13.16 -22.09 -21.51
CA TYR A 51 -14.22 -22.13 -20.49
C TYR A 51 -14.34 -20.88 -19.63
N VAL A 52 -13.33 -19.99 -19.62
CA VAL A 52 -13.32 -18.77 -18.79
C VAL A 52 -13.21 -17.51 -19.65
N TYR A 53 -12.14 -17.36 -20.44
CA TYR A 53 -11.85 -16.08 -21.09
C TYR A 53 -12.77 -15.78 -22.28
N ARG A 54 -12.91 -16.71 -23.25
CA ARG A 54 -13.77 -16.47 -24.43
C ARG A 54 -15.25 -16.27 -24.07
N PRO A 55 -15.86 -17.05 -23.17
CA PRO A 55 -17.24 -16.82 -22.75
C PRO A 55 -17.43 -15.44 -22.09
N LYS A 56 -16.50 -15.04 -21.21
CA LYS A 56 -16.51 -13.73 -20.55
C LYS A 56 -16.37 -12.58 -21.56
N LEU A 57 -15.47 -12.73 -22.55
CA LEU A 57 -15.25 -11.74 -23.59
C LEU A 57 -16.51 -11.48 -24.41
N ARG A 58 -17.20 -12.53 -24.86
CA ARG A 58 -18.45 -12.39 -25.65
C ARG A 58 -19.52 -11.59 -24.90
N ILE A 59 -19.67 -11.84 -23.60
CA ILE A 59 -20.66 -11.12 -22.78
C ILE A 59 -20.31 -9.63 -22.68
N TYR A 60 -19.03 -9.30 -22.50
CA TYR A 60 -18.61 -7.91 -22.52
C TYR A 60 -18.75 -7.26 -23.90
N GLU A 61 -18.48 -7.98 -24.99
CA GLU A 61 -18.69 -7.47 -26.34
C GLU A 61 -20.16 -7.13 -26.60
N GLU A 62 -21.08 -8.02 -26.22
CA GLU A 62 -22.53 -7.79 -26.31
C GLU A 62 -22.98 -6.59 -25.47
N ASP A 63 -22.47 -6.47 -24.24
CA ASP A 63 -22.79 -5.35 -23.34
C ASP A 63 -22.25 -4.01 -23.87
N CYS A 64 -21.00 -4.00 -24.37
CA CYS A 64 -20.40 -2.84 -25.02
C CYS A 64 -21.19 -2.40 -26.26
N GLN A 65 -21.71 -3.35 -27.05
CA GLN A 65 -22.55 -3.03 -28.21
C GLN A 65 -23.88 -2.39 -27.78
N ALA A 66 -24.54 -2.93 -26.75
CA ALA A 66 -25.78 -2.36 -26.21
C ALA A 66 -25.55 -0.94 -25.65
N LEU A 67 -24.48 -0.74 -24.88
CA LEU A 67 -24.10 0.58 -24.36
C LEU A 67 -23.78 1.57 -25.49
N SER A 68 -23.13 1.12 -26.55
CA SER A 68 -22.82 1.96 -27.72
C SER A 68 -24.08 2.43 -28.42
N GLN A 69 -25.07 1.55 -28.60
CA GLN A 69 -26.38 1.90 -29.17
C GLN A 69 -27.11 2.94 -28.31
N MET A 70 -27.16 2.75 -26.99
CA MET A 70 -27.77 3.70 -26.08
C MET A 70 -27.06 5.07 -26.10
N ILE A 71 -25.72 5.08 -26.17
CA ILE A 71 -24.94 6.31 -26.34
C ILE A 71 -25.32 7.03 -27.64
N ASP A 72 -25.46 6.30 -28.74
CA ASP A 72 -25.83 6.89 -30.02
C ASP A 72 -27.25 7.49 -30.02
N GLU A 73 -28.20 6.86 -29.32
CA GLU A 73 -29.53 7.45 -29.07
C GLU A 73 -29.45 8.73 -28.23
N LEU A 74 -28.64 8.73 -27.17
CA LEU A 74 -28.47 9.87 -26.26
C LEU A 74 -27.76 11.07 -26.94
N LYS A 75 -26.85 10.83 -27.88
CA LYS A 75 -26.18 11.89 -28.65
C LYS A 75 -27.18 12.78 -29.41
N LEU A 76 -28.31 12.23 -29.87
CA LEU A 76 -29.35 13.02 -30.54
C LEU A 76 -29.93 14.10 -29.61
N TYR A 77 -30.09 13.78 -28.33
CA TYR A 77 -30.58 14.73 -27.32
C TYR A 77 -29.51 15.71 -26.87
N ALA A 78 -28.24 15.32 -26.87
CA ALA A 78 -27.12 16.21 -26.56
C ALA A 78 -27.07 17.40 -27.55
N ASN A 79 -27.35 17.16 -28.83
CA ASN A 79 -27.39 18.21 -29.87
C ASN A 79 -28.45 19.29 -29.61
N VAL A 80 -29.45 19.04 -28.75
CA VAL A 80 -30.47 20.04 -28.38
C VAL A 80 -29.86 21.15 -27.52
N GLN A 81 -28.75 20.89 -26.80
CA GLN A 81 -28.09 21.90 -25.97
C GLN A 81 -27.52 23.06 -26.79
N ASP A 82 -27.13 22.79 -28.03
CA ASP A 82 -26.56 23.78 -28.96
C ASP A 82 -27.64 24.57 -29.72
N GLN A 83 -28.91 24.17 -29.60
CA GLN A 83 -30.03 24.89 -30.23
C GLN A 83 -30.45 26.11 -29.41
N LEU A 84 -31.00 27.12 -30.09
CA LEU A 84 -31.55 28.31 -29.44
C LEU A 84 -32.74 27.95 -28.56
N LEU A 85 -32.79 28.51 -27.34
CA LEU A 85 -33.89 28.25 -26.40
C LEU A 85 -35.25 28.63 -27.00
N VAL A 86 -35.31 29.68 -27.81
CA VAL A 86 -36.53 30.13 -28.49
C VAL A 86 -37.07 29.07 -29.47
N ASN A 87 -36.17 28.31 -30.10
CA ASN A 87 -36.56 27.27 -31.07
C ASN A 87 -37.00 25.98 -30.37
N VAL A 88 -36.42 25.68 -29.20
CA VAL A 88 -36.72 24.48 -28.42
C VAL A 88 -37.96 24.68 -27.55
N ASN A 89 -38.08 25.82 -26.88
CA ASN A 89 -39.20 26.15 -26.00
C ASN A 89 -39.42 27.67 -25.94
N ARG A 90 -40.18 28.17 -26.92
CA ARG A 90 -40.50 29.60 -27.05
C ARG A 90 -41.25 30.17 -25.85
N SER A 91 -42.24 29.46 -25.34
CA SER A 91 -43.06 29.94 -24.22
C SER A 91 -42.23 30.09 -22.95
N LEU A 92 -41.31 29.15 -22.68
CA LEU A 92 -40.37 29.26 -21.56
C LEU A 92 -39.49 30.50 -21.68
N TRP A 93 -38.93 30.77 -22.87
CA TRP A 93 -38.12 31.97 -23.08
C TRP A 93 -38.92 33.26 -22.89
N GLU A 94 -40.13 33.34 -23.45
CA GLU A 94 -41.00 34.52 -23.35
C GLU A 94 -41.37 34.86 -21.90
N VAL A 95 -41.57 33.85 -21.05
CA VAL A 95 -41.81 34.04 -19.62
C VAL A 95 -40.51 34.45 -18.91
N MET A 96 -39.44 33.68 -19.09
CA MET A 96 -38.20 33.84 -18.32
C MET A 96 -37.47 35.16 -18.62
N ARG A 97 -37.63 35.75 -19.82
CA ARG A 97 -37.05 37.07 -20.15
C ARG A 97 -37.63 38.23 -19.31
N THR A 98 -38.84 38.04 -18.76
CA THR A 98 -39.56 39.04 -17.96
C THR A 98 -39.35 38.88 -16.45
N CYS A 99 -38.77 37.76 -16.03
CA CYS A 99 -38.49 37.47 -14.62
C CYS A 99 -37.36 38.34 -14.05
N SER A 100 -37.42 38.60 -12.74
CA SER A 100 -36.31 39.22 -12.01
C SER A 100 -35.13 38.26 -11.81
N ASP A 101 -33.99 38.79 -11.39
CA ASP A 101 -32.81 37.98 -11.07
C ASP A 101 -33.08 37.01 -9.90
N GLU A 102 -33.90 37.41 -8.92
CA GLU A 102 -34.33 36.55 -7.81
C GLU A 102 -35.22 35.40 -8.26
N GLU A 103 -36.16 35.66 -9.18
CA GLU A 103 -37.04 34.65 -9.75
C GLU A 103 -36.26 33.65 -10.61
N LEU A 104 -35.30 34.13 -11.42
CA LEU A 104 -34.39 33.28 -12.19
C LEU A 104 -33.51 32.41 -11.29
N LYS A 105 -32.98 32.96 -10.18
CA LYS A 105 -32.24 32.17 -9.18
C LYS A 105 -33.10 31.09 -8.54
N SER A 106 -34.34 31.41 -8.18
CA SER A 106 -35.30 30.44 -7.62
C SER A 106 -35.60 29.31 -8.61
N PHE A 107 -35.85 29.64 -9.87
CA PHE A 107 -36.05 28.65 -10.93
C PHE A 107 -34.81 27.76 -11.15
N GLY A 108 -33.61 28.35 -11.14
CA GLY A 108 -32.34 27.60 -11.18
C GLY A 108 -32.16 26.64 -10.00
N ALA A 109 -32.63 27.00 -8.80
CA ALA A 109 -32.60 26.12 -7.63
C ALA A 109 -33.52 24.90 -7.80
N GLU A 110 -34.73 25.09 -8.34
CA GLU A 110 -35.66 23.99 -8.65
C GLU A 110 -35.11 23.07 -9.76
N LEU A 111 -34.50 23.64 -10.81
CA LEU A 111 -33.84 22.84 -11.84
C LEU A 111 -32.67 22.03 -11.28
N ASN A 112 -31.91 22.57 -10.32
CA ASN A 112 -30.85 21.81 -9.65
C ASN A 112 -31.39 20.68 -8.75
N LYS A 113 -32.56 20.86 -8.11
CA LYS A 113 -33.25 19.77 -7.40
C LYS A 113 -33.65 18.66 -8.37
N MET A 114 -34.25 19.02 -9.51
CA MET A 114 -34.65 18.07 -10.54
C MET A 114 -33.43 17.36 -11.17
N LYS A 115 -32.33 18.08 -11.42
CA LYS A 115 -31.05 17.50 -11.84
C LYS A 115 -30.53 16.48 -10.83
N SER A 116 -30.58 16.79 -9.54
CA SER A 116 -30.16 15.88 -8.47
C SER A 116 -30.99 14.60 -8.46
N TYR A 117 -32.31 14.71 -8.67
CA TYR A 117 -33.20 13.57 -8.81
C TYR A 117 -32.80 12.68 -10.01
N PHE A 118 -32.69 13.24 -11.21
CA PHE A 118 -32.30 12.48 -12.41
C PHE A 118 -30.89 11.89 -12.31
N THR A 119 -29.97 12.56 -11.62
CA THR A 119 -28.62 12.02 -11.36
C THR A 119 -28.69 10.78 -10.46
N LYS A 120 -29.55 10.79 -9.45
CA LYS A 120 -29.76 9.62 -8.58
C LYS A 120 -30.44 8.48 -9.33
N GLU A 121 -31.45 8.78 -10.14
CA GLU A 121 -32.16 7.81 -10.97
C GLU A 121 -31.21 7.15 -11.99
N SER A 122 -30.40 7.95 -12.70
CA SER A 122 -29.38 7.46 -13.62
C SER A 122 -28.35 6.55 -12.94
N LYS A 123 -27.92 6.86 -11.70
CA LYS A 123 -27.06 5.97 -10.91
C LYS A 123 -27.74 4.64 -10.61
N ILE A 124 -29.02 4.65 -10.23
CA ILE A 124 -29.78 3.42 -9.96
C ILE A 124 -29.87 2.57 -11.22
N LEU A 125 -30.18 3.18 -12.37
CA LEU A 125 -30.21 2.50 -13.66
C LEU A 125 -28.86 1.85 -14.00
N ALA A 126 -27.76 2.60 -13.89
CA ALA A 126 -26.42 2.06 -14.13
C ALA A 126 -26.04 0.90 -13.18
N HIS A 127 -26.48 0.98 -11.91
CA HIS A 127 -26.30 -0.12 -10.96
C HIS A 127 -27.11 -1.36 -11.36
N ASN A 128 -28.35 -1.18 -11.82
CA ASN A 128 -29.19 -2.28 -12.29
C ASN A 128 -28.61 -2.94 -13.55
N GLU A 129 -28.17 -2.15 -14.53
CA GLU A 129 -27.50 -2.66 -15.73
C GLU A 129 -26.24 -3.46 -15.39
N LYS A 130 -25.42 -2.93 -14.47
CA LYS A 130 -24.25 -3.65 -13.94
C LYS A 130 -24.62 -4.97 -13.26
N ALA A 131 -25.72 -5.01 -12.50
CA ALA A 131 -26.23 -6.23 -11.89
C ALA A 131 -26.71 -7.24 -12.95
N THR A 132 -27.35 -6.78 -14.02
CA THR A 132 -27.72 -7.62 -15.17
C THR A 132 -26.49 -8.21 -15.86
N LEU A 133 -25.46 -7.41 -16.10
CA LEU A 133 -24.18 -7.88 -16.66
C LEU A 133 -23.54 -8.97 -15.78
N TYR A 134 -23.46 -8.73 -14.47
CA TYR A 134 -22.92 -9.72 -13.53
C TYR A 134 -23.75 -10.99 -13.45
N SER A 135 -25.07 -10.89 -13.56
CA SER A 135 -25.96 -12.05 -13.60
C SER A 135 -25.71 -12.89 -14.86
N LYS A 136 -25.53 -12.26 -16.03
CA LYS A 136 -25.17 -12.94 -17.29
C LYS A 136 -23.81 -13.64 -17.19
N LEU A 137 -22.80 -12.96 -16.62
CA LEU A 137 -21.48 -13.53 -16.40
C LEU A 137 -21.53 -14.75 -15.49
N LEU A 138 -22.28 -14.67 -14.39
CA LEU A 138 -22.44 -15.79 -13.46
C LEU A 138 -23.14 -16.97 -14.13
N GLN A 139 -24.24 -16.73 -14.85
CA GLN A 139 -24.97 -17.78 -15.55
C GLN A 139 -24.09 -18.49 -16.58
N SER A 140 -23.32 -17.73 -17.36
CA SER A 140 -22.38 -18.29 -18.33
C SER A 140 -21.28 -19.10 -17.66
N ALA A 141 -20.69 -18.60 -16.57
CA ALA A 141 -19.68 -19.34 -15.80
C ALA A 141 -20.24 -20.65 -15.24
N GLN A 142 -21.47 -20.65 -14.71
CA GLN A 142 -22.14 -21.87 -14.24
C GLN A 142 -22.39 -22.87 -15.37
N GLU A 143 -22.80 -22.40 -16.55
CA GLU A 143 -23.00 -23.26 -17.72
C GLU A 143 -21.68 -23.87 -18.20
N GLN A 144 -20.61 -23.08 -18.30
CA GLN A 144 -19.30 -23.57 -18.69
C GLN A 144 -18.72 -24.54 -17.66
N HIS A 145 -18.94 -24.29 -16.37
CA HIS A 145 -18.53 -25.21 -15.31
C HIS A 145 -19.22 -26.57 -15.42
N LYS A 146 -20.55 -26.60 -15.61
CA LYS A 146 -21.30 -27.85 -15.85
C LYS A 146 -20.80 -28.60 -17.09
N LYS A 147 -20.51 -27.87 -18.17
CA LYS A 147 -19.96 -28.44 -19.40
C LYS A 147 -18.55 -29.01 -19.22
N LEU A 148 -17.72 -28.38 -18.39
CA LEU A 148 -16.40 -28.89 -18.04
C LEU A 148 -16.50 -30.12 -17.16
N GLN A 149 -17.33 -30.08 -16.12
CA GLN A 149 -17.55 -31.20 -15.20
C GLN A 149 -18.02 -32.46 -15.93
N SER A 150 -19.02 -32.35 -16.81
CA SER A 150 -19.48 -33.49 -17.63
C SER A 150 -18.41 -34.04 -18.59
N ARG A 151 -17.38 -33.25 -18.93
CA ARG A 151 -16.22 -33.71 -19.70
C ARG A 151 -15.21 -34.44 -18.82
N ILE A 152 -14.98 -33.95 -17.60
CA ILE A 152 -14.12 -34.62 -16.61
C ILE A 152 -14.70 -35.99 -16.27
N GLU A 153 -16.01 -36.09 -16.04
CA GLU A 153 -16.70 -37.36 -15.77
C GLU A 153 -16.50 -38.38 -16.90
N LYS A 154 -16.57 -37.94 -18.17
CA LYS A 154 -16.31 -38.81 -19.33
C LYS A 154 -14.86 -39.28 -19.40
N VAL A 155 -13.90 -38.43 -19.03
CA VAL A 155 -12.48 -38.82 -18.99
C VAL A 155 -12.24 -39.83 -17.87
N ASP A 156 -12.86 -39.63 -16.70
CA ASP A 156 -12.79 -40.57 -15.57
C ASP A 156 -13.39 -41.95 -15.91
N GLU A 157 -14.49 -41.99 -16.65
CA GLU A 157 -15.06 -43.24 -17.16
C GLU A 157 -14.10 -43.99 -18.10
N LEU A 158 -13.48 -43.28 -19.05
CA LEU A 158 -12.48 -43.85 -19.96
C LEU A 158 -11.22 -44.33 -19.23
N LEU A 159 -10.79 -43.63 -18.18
CA LEU A 159 -9.66 -44.04 -17.35
C LEU A 159 -9.97 -45.35 -16.61
N LYS A 160 -11.16 -45.49 -16.03
CA LYS A 160 -11.60 -46.73 -15.37
C LYS A 160 -11.68 -47.91 -16.33
N GLU A 161 -12.18 -47.68 -17.55
CA GLU A 161 -12.20 -48.71 -18.60
C GLU A 161 -10.76 -49.16 -18.94
N THR A 162 -9.85 -48.20 -19.07
CA THR A 162 -8.43 -48.48 -19.34
C THR A 162 -7.76 -49.26 -18.20
N GLU A 163 -8.00 -48.87 -16.95
CA GLU A 163 -7.51 -49.59 -15.77
C GLU A 163 -8.06 -51.02 -15.70
N SER A 164 -9.34 -51.23 -15.99
CA SER A 164 -9.94 -52.57 -16.07
C SER A 164 -9.25 -53.43 -17.12
N CYS A 165 -8.99 -52.88 -18.32
CA CYS A 165 -8.26 -53.60 -19.36
C CYS A 165 -6.83 -53.95 -18.93
N LEU A 166 -6.15 -53.09 -18.17
CA LEU A 166 -4.82 -53.37 -17.63
C LEU A 166 -4.85 -54.54 -16.64
N VAL A 167 -5.83 -54.55 -15.71
CA VAL A 167 -6.00 -55.64 -14.75
C VAL A 167 -6.28 -56.97 -15.45
N ASP A 168 -7.10 -56.98 -16.50
CA ASP A 168 -7.38 -58.19 -17.28
C ASP A 168 -6.11 -58.73 -17.96
N LEU A 169 -5.27 -57.83 -18.51
CA LEU A 169 -3.98 -58.19 -19.11
C LEU A 169 -2.99 -58.75 -18.09
N GLU A 170 -2.91 -58.15 -16.90
CA GLU A 170 -2.08 -58.64 -15.80
C GLU A 170 -2.53 -60.02 -15.31
N ALA A 171 -3.84 -60.26 -15.22
CA ALA A 171 -4.40 -61.55 -14.83
C ALA A 171 -4.09 -62.67 -15.83
N GLU A 172 -4.09 -62.38 -17.14
CA GLU A 172 -3.64 -63.34 -18.17
C GLU A 172 -2.15 -63.68 -18.03
N GLN A 173 -1.32 -62.68 -17.72
CA GLN A 173 0.11 -62.87 -17.50
C GLN A 173 0.40 -63.73 -16.26
N VAL A 174 -0.33 -63.50 -15.16
CA VAL A 174 -0.25 -64.32 -13.94
C VAL A 174 -0.72 -65.75 -14.19
N ARG A 175 -1.78 -65.97 -14.98
CA ARG A 175 -2.23 -67.32 -15.35
C ARG A 175 -1.17 -68.08 -16.15
N ALA A 176 -0.49 -67.40 -17.09
CA ALA A 176 0.63 -67.98 -17.83
C ALA A 176 1.81 -68.33 -16.91
N PHE A 177 2.05 -67.52 -15.88
CA PHE A 177 3.08 -67.76 -14.86
C PHE A 177 2.77 -68.97 -13.97
N PHE A 178 1.52 -69.16 -13.52
CA PHE A 178 1.11 -70.31 -12.72
C PHE A 178 1.22 -71.65 -13.46
N ALA A 179 1.08 -71.67 -14.79
CA ALA A 179 1.29 -72.88 -15.59
C ALA A 179 2.74 -73.40 -15.53
N VAL A 180 3.72 -72.51 -15.29
CA VAL A 180 5.14 -72.84 -15.11
C VAL A 180 5.44 -73.33 -13.69
N LEU A 181 4.66 -72.88 -12.70
CA LEU A 181 4.85 -73.10 -11.27
C LEU A 181 4.62 -74.55 -10.81
N PHE A 182 3.87 -75.37 -11.56
CA PHE A 182 3.56 -76.77 -11.21
C PHE A 182 4.67 -77.79 -11.57
N SER A 183 5.90 -77.34 -11.83
CA SER A 183 7.06 -78.20 -12.00
C SER A 183 7.77 -78.45 -10.65
N HIS A 184 8.21 -79.70 -10.43
CA HIS A 184 8.50 -80.31 -9.11
C HIS A 184 9.71 -79.77 -8.30
N SER A 185 10.17 -78.54 -8.50
CA SER A 185 11.39 -78.00 -7.87
C SER A 185 11.15 -76.88 -6.83
N PHE A 186 9.90 -76.56 -6.48
CA PHE A 186 9.56 -75.24 -5.92
C PHE A 186 9.54 -75.10 -4.38
N PHE A 187 9.75 -76.16 -3.60
CA PHE A 187 9.59 -76.10 -2.13
C PHE A 187 10.66 -75.28 -1.37
N PRO A 188 11.96 -75.37 -1.72
CA PRO A 188 13.00 -74.53 -1.10
C PRO A 188 12.81 -73.04 -1.42
N PHE A 189 12.27 -72.74 -2.61
CA PHE A 189 12.01 -71.39 -3.09
C PHE A 189 10.91 -70.68 -2.29
N LEU A 190 9.91 -71.41 -1.78
CA LEU A 190 8.83 -70.81 -0.98
C LEU A 190 9.31 -70.28 0.39
N LEU A 191 10.24 -70.98 1.04
CA LEU A 191 10.84 -70.54 2.31
C LEU A 191 11.76 -69.33 2.12
N GLU A 192 12.52 -69.32 1.02
CA GLU A 192 13.35 -68.19 0.64
C GLU A 192 12.47 -66.97 0.28
N LEU A 193 11.33 -67.20 -0.38
CA LEU A 193 10.36 -66.17 -0.73
C LEU A 193 9.62 -65.60 0.49
N GLU A 194 9.34 -66.42 1.51
CA GLU A 194 8.76 -65.96 2.78
C GLU A 194 9.75 -65.11 3.58
N SER A 195 11.04 -65.49 3.59
CA SER A 195 12.11 -64.67 4.18
C SER A 195 12.31 -63.35 3.43
N ILE A 196 12.30 -63.38 2.10
CA ILE A 196 12.43 -62.17 1.26
C ILE A 196 11.22 -61.26 1.48
N LYS A 197 10.00 -61.82 1.59
CA LYS A 197 8.79 -61.04 1.84
C LYS A 197 8.81 -60.35 3.21
N ALA A 198 9.33 -61.03 4.24
CA ALA A 198 9.52 -60.40 5.55
C ALA A 198 10.55 -59.25 5.49
N GLN A 199 11.63 -59.41 4.72
CA GLN A 199 12.61 -58.34 4.48
C GLN A 199 12.03 -57.19 3.66
N GLU A 200 11.20 -57.49 2.66
CA GLU A 200 10.48 -56.49 1.86
C GLU A 200 9.53 -55.66 2.73
N GLU A 201 8.76 -56.30 3.61
CA GLU A 201 7.85 -55.60 4.55
C GLU A 201 8.60 -54.73 5.58
N GLU A 202 9.81 -55.12 6.00
CA GLU A 202 10.68 -54.31 6.86
C GLU A 202 11.23 -53.10 6.09
N LEU A 203 11.78 -53.32 4.89
CA LEU A 203 12.29 -52.26 4.02
C LEU A 203 11.18 -51.27 3.61
N GLN A 204 9.96 -51.76 3.39
CA GLN A 204 8.82 -50.92 3.03
C GLN A 204 8.35 -50.06 4.21
N ARG A 205 8.49 -50.55 5.45
CA ARG A 205 8.30 -49.74 6.66
C ARG A 205 9.39 -48.69 6.80
N GLU A 206 10.66 -49.06 6.61
CA GLU A 206 11.78 -48.10 6.65
C GLU A 206 11.65 -47.00 5.58
N LEU A 207 11.24 -47.36 4.35
CA LEU A 207 10.95 -46.39 3.29
C LEU A 207 9.80 -45.47 3.65
N SER A 208 8.71 -46.00 4.21
CA SER A 208 7.58 -45.18 4.66
C SER A 208 7.99 -44.21 5.77
N ASP A 209 8.80 -44.66 6.74
CA ASP A 209 9.31 -43.80 7.80
C ASP A 209 10.23 -42.71 7.23
N LEU A 210 11.10 -43.06 6.27
CA LEU A 210 11.99 -42.11 5.61
C LEU A 210 11.21 -41.09 4.76
N ASP A 211 10.16 -41.50 4.07
CA ASP A 211 9.28 -40.61 3.30
C ASP A 211 8.57 -39.61 4.22
N THR A 212 8.06 -40.06 5.37
CA THR A 212 7.43 -39.15 6.35
C THR A 212 8.43 -38.14 6.93
N GLN A 213 9.69 -38.54 7.17
CA GLN A 213 10.76 -37.63 7.59
C GLN A 213 11.10 -36.62 6.49
N ASN A 214 11.14 -37.07 5.23
CA ASN A 214 11.45 -36.23 4.08
C ASN A 214 10.34 -35.19 3.85
N GLU A 215 9.06 -35.59 3.97
CA GLU A 215 7.91 -34.68 3.93
C GLU A 215 7.95 -33.64 5.06
N GLN A 216 8.31 -34.05 6.28
CA GLN A 216 8.49 -33.11 7.40
C GLN A 216 9.62 -32.11 7.13
N MET A 217 10.76 -32.58 6.61
CA MET A 217 11.89 -31.71 6.26
C MET A 217 11.52 -30.75 5.13
N LEU A 218 10.78 -31.20 4.12
CA LEU A 218 10.25 -30.36 3.04
C LEU A 218 9.31 -29.29 3.56
N ALA A 219 8.41 -29.64 4.49
CA ALA A 219 7.51 -28.69 5.12
C ALA A 219 8.28 -27.62 5.91
N GLN A 220 9.31 -28.02 6.68
CA GLN A 220 10.19 -27.10 7.39
C GLN A 220 10.98 -26.21 6.44
N MET A 221 11.51 -26.75 5.34
CA MET A 221 12.28 -25.98 4.36
C MET A 221 11.39 -24.97 3.64
N ASN A 222 10.14 -25.33 3.33
CA ASN A 222 9.18 -24.39 2.75
C ASN A 222 8.80 -23.29 3.74
N GLN A 223 8.61 -23.62 5.02
CA GLN A 223 8.36 -22.61 6.06
C GLN A 223 9.53 -21.62 6.16
N LEU A 224 10.76 -22.13 6.25
CA LEU A 224 11.97 -21.28 6.31
C LEU A 224 12.12 -20.41 5.07
N LYS A 225 11.78 -20.92 3.88
CA LYS A 225 11.83 -20.18 2.62
C LYS A 225 10.78 -19.06 2.57
N GLU A 226 9.59 -19.28 3.12
CA GLU A 226 8.58 -18.22 3.25
C GLU A 226 8.99 -17.17 4.30
N GLU A 227 9.62 -17.58 5.40
CA GLU A 227 10.20 -16.67 6.39
C GLU A 227 11.34 -15.83 5.78
N GLU A 228 12.23 -16.44 4.98
CA GLU A 228 13.29 -15.75 4.23
C GLU A 228 12.70 -14.71 3.27
N LYS A 229 11.73 -15.09 2.44
CA LYS A 229 11.05 -14.16 1.53
C LYS A 229 10.38 -13.02 2.29
N SER A 230 9.73 -13.29 3.41
CA SER A 230 9.10 -12.28 4.26
C SER A 230 10.15 -11.29 4.78
N CYS A 231 11.26 -11.79 5.32
CA CYS A 231 12.39 -10.98 5.78
C CYS A 231 13.01 -10.16 4.64
N GLN A 232 13.17 -10.74 3.46
CA GLN A 232 13.71 -10.03 2.29
C GLN A 232 12.76 -8.93 1.81
N GLN A 233 11.45 -9.20 1.72
CA GLN A 233 10.44 -8.19 1.39
C GLN A 233 10.40 -7.06 2.42
N LEU A 234 10.56 -7.39 3.71
CA LEU A 234 10.75 -6.41 4.77
C LEU A 234 11.99 -5.56 4.50
N LEU A 235 13.16 -6.16 4.27
CA LEU A 235 14.40 -5.43 3.96
C LEU A 235 14.28 -4.56 2.71
N GLU A 236 13.64 -5.02 1.65
CA GLU A 236 13.42 -4.25 0.42
C GLU A 236 12.38 -3.12 0.61
N SER A 237 11.44 -3.28 1.53
CA SER A 237 10.42 -2.27 1.83
C SER A 237 10.92 -1.13 2.74
N TYR A 238 11.98 -1.37 3.52
CA TYR A 238 12.60 -0.39 4.39
C TYR A 238 13.95 0.02 3.80
N ASP A 239 14.00 1.16 3.13
CA ASP A 239 15.25 1.76 2.71
C ASP A 239 16.00 2.26 3.95
N PHE A 240 16.87 1.42 4.51
CA PHE A 240 17.61 1.70 5.76
C PHE A 240 18.76 2.70 5.55
N THR A 241 19.06 3.05 4.30
CA THR A 241 20.06 4.05 3.96
C THR A 241 19.42 5.44 3.97
N GLU A 242 19.54 6.12 5.13
CA GLU A 242 19.10 7.52 5.29
C GLU A 242 20.05 8.53 4.62
N TRP A 243 21.04 8.04 3.85
CA TRP A 243 22.01 8.86 3.13
C TRP A 243 22.14 8.49 1.67
N GLU A 244 22.39 9.50 0.85
CA GLU A 244 22.73 9.36 -0.56
C GLU A 244 24.17 9.84 -0.80
N LEU A 245 24.94 9.04 -1.54
CA LEU A 245 26.30 9.41 -1.94
C LEU A 245 26.24 10.30 -3.19
N THR A 246 26.62 11.56 -3.05
CA THR A 246 26.53 12.56 -4.14
C THR A 246 27.85 12.83 -4.83
N GLU A 247 28.96 12.71 -4.10
CA GLU A 247 30.30 12.80 -4.67
C GLU A 247 31.20 11.70 -4.10
N TRP A 248 31.94 11.03 -4.96
CA TRP A 248 33.03 10.14 -4.55
C TRP A 248 34.25 10.38 -5.44
N SER A 249 35.29 10.98 -4.87
CA SER A 249 36.52 11.34 -5.56
C SER A 249 37.75 10.86 -4.80
N GLU A 250 38.93 10.98 -5.42
CA GLU A 250 40.19 10.63 -4.75
C GLU A 250 40.41 11.47 -3.50
N LYS A 251 39.87 12.68 -3.41
CA LYS A 251 40.17 13.63 -2.32
C LYS A 251 39.06 13.70 -1.28
N GLN A 252 37.81 13.44 -1.66
CA GLN A 252 36.68 13.57 -0.77
C GLN A 252 35.52 12.65 -1.15
N ALA A 253 34.65 12.40 -0.19
CA ALA A 253 33.32 11.84 -0.40
C ALA A 253 32.27 12.74 0.26
N VAL A 254 31.15 12.94 -0.41
CA VAL A 254 30.04 13.79 0.06
C VAL A 254 28.79 12.93 0.18
N PHE A 255 28.23 12.91 1.39
CA PHE A 255 27.01 12.18 1.73
C PHE A 255 25.93 13.15 2.14
N ASN A 256 24.74 13.01 1.56
CA ASN A 256 23.59 13.83 1.90
C ASN A 256 22.62 13.04 2.77
N PHE A 257 22.10 13.67 3.82
CA PHE A 257 21.11 13.11 4.74
C PHE A 257 19.83 13.97 4.72
N LEU A 258 18.72 13.34 5.10
CA LEU A 258 17.43 14.01 5.30
C LEU A 258 17.02 14.88 4.09
N TYR A 259 16.89 14.26 2.91
CA TYR A 259 16.48 14.93 1.67
C TYR A 259 17.36 16.14 1.31
N ASP A 260 18.68 15.94 1.26
CA ASP A 260 19.69 16.96 0.93
C ASP A 260 19.77 18.17 1.89
N SER A 261 19.17 18.07 3.08
CA SER A 261 19.19 19.18 4.05
C SER A 261 20.43 19.18 4.96
N ILE A 262 21.15 18.05 5.02
CA ILE A 262 22.39 17.91 5.79
C ILE A 262 23.44 17.27 4.88
N GLU A 263 24.59 17.92 4.75
CA GLU A 263 25.71 17.42 3.97
C GLU A 263 26.84 16.99 4.90
N LEU A 264 27.38 15.80 4.68
CA LEU A 264 28.59 15.29 5.31
C LEU A 264 29.70 15.21 4.29
N THR A 265 30.72 16.04 4.46
CA THR A 265 31.93 16.03 3.65
C THR A 265 33.06 15.30 4.39
N VAL A 266 33.54 14.22 3.78
CA VAL A 266 34.66 13.39 4.25
C VAL A 266 35.86 13.68 3.38
N VAL A 267 36.95 14.23 3.94
CA VAL A 267 38.19 14.51 3.19
C VAL A 267 39.21 13.42 3.47
N PHE A 268 39.72 12.80 2.42
CA PHE A 268 40.70 11.71 2.51
C PHE A 268 42.15 12.22 2.56
N GLY A 269 43.00 11.44 3.22
CA GLY A 269 44.44 11.63 3.20
C GLY A 269 45.06 11.28 1.83
N PRO A 270 46.37 11.58 1.65
CA PRO A 270 47.07 11.24 0.41
C PRO A 270 46.93 9.74 0.10
N PRO A 271 46.83 9.37 -1.18
CA PRO A 271 46.71 7.98 -1.59
C PRO A 271 47.95 7.19 -1.13
N ILE A 272 47.73 5.94 -0.72
CA ILE A 272 48.80 5.00 -0.38
C ILE A 272 49.37 4.47 -1.70
N ASP A 273 50.70 4.39 -1.84
CA ASP A 273 51.36 3.98 -3.09
C ASP A 273 50.83 2.62 -3.57
N GLY A 274 50.20 2.62 -4.76
CA GLY A 274 49.64 1.41 -5.40
C GLY A 274 48.13 1.19 -5.18
N ASP A 275 47.44 2.03 -4.40
CA ASP A 275 45.99 1.95 -4.19
C ASP A 275 45.21 2.45 -5.42
N VAL A 276 44.25 1.63 -5.89
CA VAL A 276 43.29 2.01 -6.93
C VAL A 276 42.05 2.52 -6.20
N PHE A 277 41.96 3.84 -6.06
CA PHE A 277 40.73 4.57 -5.77
C PHE A 277 39.85 3.99 -4.64
N GLY A 278 40.36 4.00 -3.40
CA GLY A 278 39.52 3.84 -2.21
C GLY A 278 39.05 2.42 -1.90
N GLU A 279 39.67 1.41 -2.49
CA GLU A 279 39.44 0.01 -2.12
C GLU A 279 40.11 -0.35 -0.79
N ASP A 280 41.17 0.36 -0.38
CA ASP A 280 41.86 0.09 0.88
C ASP A 280 41.13 0.72 2.10
N PRO A 281 40.57 -0.11 3.01
CA PRO A 281 39.90 0.37 4.23
C PRO A 281 40.86 1.06 5.23
N SER A 282 42.18 0.94 5.04
CA SER A 282 43.19 1.56 5.91
C SER A 282 43.42 3.05 5.62
N ARG A 283 42.80 3.60 4.57
CA ARG A 283 42.97 4.99 4.15
C ARG A 283 42.56 5.98 5.25
N LYS A 284 43.44 6.94 5.55
CA LYS A 284 43.22 7.93 6.62
C LYS A 284 42.18 8.99 6.22
N ILE A 285 41.33 9.39 7.15
CA ILE A 285 40.42 10.54 7.01
C ILE A 285 41.07 11.76 7.67
N VAL A 286 41.10 12.88 6.95
CA VAL A 286 41.71 14.15 7.37
C VAL A 286 40.69 15.03 8.06
N SER A 287 39.46 15.09 7.54
CA SER A 287 38.37 15.84 8.16
C SER A 287 37.01 15.23 7.84
N LEU A 288 36.08 15.41 8.78
CA LEU A 288 34.67 15.09 8.68
C LEU A 288 33.91 16.34 9.09
N ASN A 289 33.19 16.93 8.13
CA ASN A 289 32.47 18.18 8.32
C ASN A 289 30.99 17.97 8.00
N PHE A 290 30.12 18.46 8.88
CA PHE A 290 28.68 18.47 8.67
C PHE A 290 28.20 19.89 8.41
N GLU A 291 27.43 20.09 7.35
CA GLU A 291 26.86 21.38 6.98
C GLU A 291 25.33 21.31 6.87
N SER A 292 24.67 22.36 7.33
CA SER A 292 23.23 22.53 7.21
C SER A 292 22.94 23.27 5.90
N LEU A 293 22.13 22.67 5.04
CA LEU A 293 21.66 23.26 3.79
C LEU A 293 20.20 23.75 3.88
N LEU A 294 19.60 23.71 5.07
CA LEU A 294 18.22 24.13 5.30
C LEU A 294 18.13 25.66 5.41
N ASP A 295 17.18 26.25 4.69
CA ASP A 295 16.83 27.66 4.82
C ASP A 295 15.91 27.85 6.04
N GLU A 296 16.49 28.21 7.20
CA GLU A 296 15.75 28.40 8.46
C GLU A 296 14.60 29.43 8.38
N GLU A 297 14.66 30.39 7.45
CA GLU A 297 13.60 31.39 7.31
C GLU A 297 12.39 30.86 6.53
N LYS A 298 12.59 29.89 5.64
CA LYS A 298 11.53 29.33 4.79
C LYS A 298 11.05 27.95 5.23
N ALA A 299 11.85 27.24 6.01
CA ALA A 299 11.54 25.88 6.42
C ALA A 299 10.42 25.81 7.47
N PRO A 300 9.62 24.73 7.49
CA PRO A 300 8.67 24.49 8.56
C PRO A 300 9.36 24.40 9.93
N PRO A 301 8.70 24.84 11.02
CA PRO A 301 9.25 24.72 12.38
C PRO A 301 9.60 23.29 12.79
N SER A 302 8.87 22.29 12.27
CA SER A 302 9.16 20.86 12.42
C SER A 302 10.54 20.50 11.85
N SER A 303 10.83 20.92 10.62
CA SER A 303 12.11 20.67 9.95
C SER A 303 13.27 21.36 10.66
N CYS A 304 13.08 22.62 11.09
CA CYS A 304 14.10 23.35 11.86
C CYS A 304 14.42 22.66 13.19
N LEU A 305 13.40 22.16 13.91
CA LEU A 305 13.58 21.38 15.13
C LEU A 305 14.36 20.09 14.87
N VAL A 306 13.97 19.31 13.87
CA VAL A 306 14.63 18.04 13.52
C VAL A 306 16.11 18.27 13.24
N GLN A 307 16.43 19.28 12.43
CA GLN A 307 17.81 19.58 12.09
C GLN A 307 18.62 20.03 13.31
N ARG A 308 18.06 20.90 14.17
CA ARG A 308 18.73 21.32 15.41
C ARG A 308 19.05 20.15 16.33
N LEU A 309 18.14 19.18 16.45
CA LEU A 309 18.39 17.98 17.26
C LEU A 309 19.49 17.11 16.65
N ILE A 310 19.55 16.98 15.32
CA ILE A 310 20.63 16.24 14.65
C ILE A 310 21.97 16.94 14.87
N PHE A 311 22.05 18.27 14.71
CA PHE A 311 23.27 19.02 14.97
C PHE A 311 23.68 19.00 16.45
N GLN A 312 22.72 19.02 17.38
CA GLN A 312 22.99 18.82 18.80
C GLN A 312 23.67 17.46 19.06
N PHE A 313 23.25 16.40 18.37
CA PHE A 313 23.96 15.12 18.43
C PHE A 313 25.36 15.22 17.85
N ILE A 314 25.49 15.77 16.64
CA ILE A 314 26.78 15.90 15.94
C ILE A 314 27.80 16.65 16.81
N GLU A 315 27.39 17.76 17.42
CA GLU A 315 28.23 18.56 18.31
C GLU A 315 28.55 17.81 19.63
N SER A 316 27.58 17.08 20.19
CA SER A 316 27.79 16.31 21.43
C SER A 316 28.81 15.19 21.30
N GLN A 317 29.04 14.68 20.08
CA GLN A 317 30.00 13.61 19.83
C GLN A 317 31.46 14.09 19.83
N GLY A 318 31.72 15.41 19.88
CA GLY A 318 33.07 15.97 19.95
C GLY A 318 33.82 15.87 18.61
N CYS A 319 35.10 15.49 18.64
CA CYS A 319 35.93 15.40 17.44
C CYS A 319 35.66 14.11 16.65
N TRP A 320 34.82 14.20 15.61
CA TRP A 320 34.53 13.09 14.69
C TRP A 320 35.77 12.46 14.04
N GLN A 321 36.83 13.24 13.86
CA GLN A 321 38.13 12.78 13.36
C GLN A 321 38.78 11.71 14.26
N GLU A 322 38.59 11.80 15.58
CA GLU A 322 39.14 10.82 16.52
C GLU A 322 38.34 9.51 16.49
N LYS A 323 37.04 9.60 16.22
CA LYS A 323 36.13 8.44 16.11
C LYS A 323 36.23 7.73 14.77
N CYS A 324 36.62 8.45 13.72
CA CYS A 324 36.75 7.93 12.37
C CYS A 324 38.12 8.28 11.78
N PRO A 325 39.20 7.66 12.29
CA PRO A 325 40.55 7.95 11.83
C PRO A 325 40.82 7.39 10.42
N THR A 326 40.11 6.33 10.02
CA THR A 326 40.28 5.63 8.74
C THR A 326 38.95 5.29 8.09
N LEU A 327 38.99 5.01 6.79
CA LEU A 327 37.82 4.65 5.97
C LEU A 327 37.06 3.43 6.51
N TYR A 328 37.75 2.49 7.16
CA TYR A 328 37.14 1.35 7.84
C TYR A 328 36.03 1.74 8.84
N TYR A 329 36.18 2.87 9.53
CA TYR A 329 35.22 3.34 10.53
C TYR A 329 34.10 4.20 9.93
N LEU A 330 34.18 4.56 8.65
CA LEU A 330 33.19 5.42 7.99
C LEU A 330 31.79 4.79 7.97
N PRO A 331 31.60 3.49 7.64
CA PRO A 331 30.28 2.86 7.69
C PRO A 331 29.62 2.95 9.07
N GLN A 332 30.41 2.83 10.14
CA GLN A 332 29.90 2.94 11.52
C GLN A 332 29.41 4.36 11.81
N VAL A 333 30.17 5.38 11.42
CA VAL A 333 29.74 6.78 11.56
C VAL A 333 28.48 7.07 10.76
N LEU A 334 28.42 6.61 9.51
CA LEU A 334 27.23 6.76 8.67
C LEU A 334 26.02 6.09 9.32
N GLN A 335 26.18 4.91 9.91
CA GLN A 335 25.11 4.20 10.62
C GLN A 335 24.65 4.96 11.88
N ASP A 336 25.59 5.45 12.71
CA ASP A 336 25.27 6.18 13.93
C ASP A 336 24.49 7.47 13.62
N VAL A 337 24.92 8.22 12.60
CA VAL A 337 24.22 9.43 12.14
C VAL A 337 22.87 9.06 11.54
N SER A 338 22.79 8.03 10.70
CA SER A 338 21.52 7.56 10.09
C SER A 338 20.47 7.23 11.13
N LEU A 339 20.87 6.56 12.22
CA LEU A 339 19.96 6.20 13.30
C LEU A 339 19.34 7.43 13.96
N VAL A 340 20.13 8.47 14.20
CA VAL A 340 19.66 9.73 14.80
C VAL A 340 18.79 10.51 13.81
N VAL A 341 19.21 10.59 12.54
CA VAL A 341 18.45 11.23 11.46
C VAL A 341 17.08 10.57 11.32
N SER A 342 17.01 9.24 11.26
CA SER A 342 15.76 8.49 11.15
C SER A 342 14.81 8.75 12.33
N ARG A 343 15.33 8.73 13.56
CA ARG A 343 14.53 9.03 14.77
C ARG A 343 14.01 10.46 14.78
N CYS A 344 14.84 11.43 14.40
CA CYS A 344 14.44 12.83 14.35
C CYS A 344 13.46 13.07 13.20
N LYS A 345 13.62 12.40 12.05
CA LYS A 345 12.66 12.44 10.94
C LYS A 345 11.26 11.98 11.38
N ILE A 346 11.17 10.84 12.08
CA ILE A 346 9.91 10.33 12.64
C ILE A 346 9.29 11.36 13.60
N LEU A 347 10.10 12.00 14.45
CA LEU A 347 9.63 13.07 15.32
C LEU A 347 9.08 14.27 14.53
N GLY A 348 9.73 14.67 13.44
CA GLY A 348 9.23 15.70 12.52
C GLY A 348 7.85 15.36 11.97
N GLU A 349 7.66 14.12 11.53
CA GLU A 349 6.37 13.62 11.06
C GLU A 349 5.29 13.60 12.16
N GLU A 350 5.67 13.28 13.41
CA GLU A 350 4.76 13.35 14.56
C GLU A 350 4.30 14.78 14.85
N ILE A 351 5.20 15.75 14.76
CA ILE A 351 4.89 17.17 14.94
C ILE A 351 3.91 17.63 13.87
N GLU A 352 4.19 17.36 12.59
CA GLU A 352 3.29 17.72 11.48
C GLU A 352 1.92 17.04 11.62
N PHE A 353 1.91 15.78 12.05
CA PHE A 353 0.67 15.07 12.35
C PHE A 353 -0.14 15.78 13.43
N LEU A 354 0.50 16.21 14.52
CA LEU A 354 -0.17 16.87 15.62
C LEU A 354 -0.59 18.31 15.28
N GLU A 355 0.16 19.03 14.45
CA GLU A 355 -0.27 20.33 13.93
C GLU A 355 -1.55 20.19 13.10
N ARG A 356 -1.63 19.14 12.26
CA ARG A 356 -2.78 18.91 11.37
C ARG A 356 -3.99 18.27 12.03
N TRP A 357 -3.77 17.36 12.99
CA TRP A 357 -4.80 16.51 13.59
C TRP A 357 -4.93 16.65 15.10
N GLY A 358 -4.15 17.53 15.73
CA GLY A 358 -4.12 17.75 17.17
C GLY A 358 -5.48 18.08 17.78
N GLY A 359 -6.35 18.77 17.04
CA GLY A 359 -7.71 19.09 17.49
C GLY A 359 -8.55 17.87 17.89
N LYS A 360 -8.29 16.69 17.30
CA LYS A 360 -8.94 15.42 17.72
C LYS A 360 -8.57 14.99 19.13
N PHE A 361 -7.44 15.47 19.65
CA PHE A 361 -6.90 15.15 20.96
C PHE A 361 -7.08 16.29 21.97
N ASN A 362 -7.97 17.26 21.69
CA ASN A 362 -8.14 18.49 22.47
C ASN A 362 -6.86 19.35 22.55
N LEU A 363 -5.92 19.16 21.61
CA LEU A 363 -4.75 20.02 21.43
C LEU A 363 -5.18 21.23 20.61
N LEU A 364 -5.24 22.39 21.26
CA LEU A 364 -5.71 23.63 20.68
C LEU A 364 -4.63 24.34 19.87
N LYS A 365 -3.40 24.33 20.38
CA LYS A 365 -2.25 24.99 19.74
C LYS A 365 -0.97 24.22 20.04
N MET A 366 -0.09 24.16 19.06
CA MET A 366 1.31 23.77 19.20
C MET A 366 2.20 24.97 18.88
N ASP A 367 3.31 25.09 19.59
CA ASP A 367 4.35 26.08 19.31
C ASP A 367 5.71 25.44 19.55
N ILE A 368 6.69 25.76 18.71
CA ILE A 368 8.05 25.20 18.78
C ILE A 368 9.00 26.35 18.97
N ASN A 369 9.74 26.33 20.09
CA ASN A 369 10.78 27.30 20.36
C ASN A 369 12.08 26.55 20.63
N ASP A 370 12.96 26.59 19.64
CA ASP A 370 14.23 25.88 19.67
C ASP A 370 14.03 24.36 19.87
N THR A 371 14.53 23.77 20.96
CA THR A 371 14.30 22.36 21.29
C THR A 371 13.05 22.11 22.15
N LYS A 372 12.27 23.15 22.44
CA LYS A 372 11.09 23.07 23.32
C LYS A 372 9.80 23.07 22.51
N VAL A 373 9.00 22.03 22.69
CA VAL A 373 7.67 21.89 22.10
C VAL A 373 6.62 22.22 23.15
N LYS A 374 5.82 23.24 22.88
CA LYS A 374 4.70 23.68 23.72
C LYS A 374 3.40 23.17 23.15
N LEU A 375 2.61 22.53 24.01
CA LEU A 375 1.34 21.90 23.68
C LEU A 375 0.25 22.50 24.57
N LEU A 376 -0.65 23.28 23.98
CA LEU A 376 -1.79 23.86 24.69
C LEU A 376 -3.01 22.95 24.56
N PHE A 377 -3.39 22.32 25.65
CA PHE A 377 -4.60 21.50 25.73
C PHE A 377 -5.77 22.32 26.27
N SER A 378 -6.96 22.09 25.70
CA SER A 378 -8.19 22.75 26.15
C SER A 378 -9.40 21.85 25.89
N ALA A 379 -10.07 21.43 26.96
CA ALA A 379 -11.29 20.64 26.89
C ALA A 379 -12.35 21.23 27.83
N SER A 380 -13.49 21.63 27.27
CA SER A 380 -14.62 22.15 28.07
C SER A 380 -15.32 21.04 28.86
N THR A 381 -15.37 19.82 28.31
CA THR A 381 -15.98 18.63 28.94
C THR A 381 -15.28 18.26 30.24
N ALA A 382 -13.95 18.31 30.27
CA ALA A 382 -13.13 18.04 31.44
C ALA A 382 -12.86 19.29 32.30
N PHE A 383 -13.42 20.45 31.94
CA PHE A 383 -13.14 21.75 32.55
C PHE A 383 -11.63 22.00 32.76
N ALA A 384 -10.84 21.71 31.73
CA ALA A 384 -9.38 21.70 31.80
C ALA A 384 -8.75 22.52 30.69
N LYS A 385 -7.77 23.35 31.05
CA LYS A 385 -6.90 24.08 30.12
C LYS A 385 -5.52 24.24 30.73
N PHE A 386 -4.51 23.68 30.08
CA PHE A 386 -3.13 23.75 30.54
C PHE A 386 -2.17 23.70 29.35
N GLU A 387 -0.97 24.23 29.56
CA GLU A 387 0.12 24.20 28.60
C GLU A 387 1.22 23.26 29.09
N LEU A 388 1.60 22.31 28.25
CA LEU A 388 2.68 21.36 28.50
C LEU A 388 3.88 21.75 27.64
N THR A 389 5.02 22.03 28.26
CA THR A 389 6.28 22.25 27.53
C THR A 389 7.15 21.03 27.67
N LEU A 390 7.53 20.41 26.55
CA LEU A 390 8.45 19.28 26.47
C LEU A 390 9.79 19.76 25.93
N THR A 391 10.89 19.42 26.59
CA THR A 391 12.24 19.69 26.09
C THR A 391 12.76 18.45 25.38
N LEU A 392 12.98 18.57 24.07
CA LEU A 392 13.47 17.48 23.24
C LEU A 392 15.00 17.48 23.22
N SER A 393 15.57 16.31 22.93
CA SER A 393 17.01 16.14 22.70
C SER A 393 17.22 15.11 21.62
N ALA A 394 18.43 15.03 21.07
CA ALA A 394 18.77 14.06 20.04
C ALA A 394 18.64 12.58 20.47
N ASN A 395 18.52 12.33 21.78
CA ASN A 395 18.27 11.00 22.33
C ASN A 395 16.80 10.57 22.21
N TYR A 396 15.92 11.40 21.66
CA TYR A 396 14.53 11.04 21.39
C TYR A 396 14.44 9.85 20.42
N PRO A 397 13.52 8.90 20.61
CA PRO A 397 12.55 8.76 21.72
C PRO A 397 13.09 7.91 22.89
N SER A 398 14.39 7.62 22.94
CA SER A 398 14.99 6.64 23.87
C SER A 398 15.18 7.15 25.30
N ALA A 399 15.07 8.46 25.54
CA ALA A 399 15.18 9.08 26.87
C ALA A 399 13.85 9.64 27.35
N SER A 400 13.66 9.71 28.67
CA SER A 400 12.53 10.42 29.27
C SER A 400 12.61 11.91 28.93
N LEU A 401 11.44 12.52 28.69
CA LEU A 401 11.35 13.92 28.29
C LEU A 401 11.24 14.83 29.52
N PRO A 402 12.18 15.76 29.74
CA PRO A 402 11.98 16.82 30.71
C PRO A 402 10.76 17.66 30.30
N PHE A 403 9.87 17.93 31.26
CA PHE A 403 8.64 18.65 30.99
C PHE A 403 8.33 19.68 32.08
N THR A 404 7.54 20.69 31.72
CA THR A 404 6.96 21.66 32.67
C THR A 404 5.48 21.87 32.32
N VAL A 405 4.63 22.02 33.33
CA VAL A 405 3.19 22.20 33.17
C VAL A 405 2.77 23.57 33.67
N GLN A 406 2.06 24.33 32.85
CA GLN A 406 1.42 25.59 33.24
C GLN A 406 -0.10 25.43 33.15
N ASN A 407 -0.72 25.22 34.31
CA ASN A 407 -2.16 25.11 34.42
C ASN A 407 -2.85 26.48 34.33
N GLN A 408 -3.94 26.58 33.57
CA GLN A 408 -4.78 27.78 33.44
C GLN A 408 -6.18 27.55 34.02
N ILE A 409 -6.77 26.36 33.82
CA ILE A 409 -8.12 25.99 34.24
C ILE A 409 -8.13 24.50 34.61
N GLY A 410 -8.76 24.14 35.73
CA GLY A 410 -8.83 22.76 36.23
C GLY A 410 -7.73 22.45 37.23
N ASN A 411 -7.58 21.16 37.59
CA ASN A 411 -6.63 20.70 38.61
C ASN A 411 -5.50 19.82 38.05
N ILE A 412 -5.24 19.86 36.74
CA ILE A 412 -4.18 19.05 36.12
C ILE A 412 -2.82 19.72 36.38
N GLY A 413 -1.96 19.05 37.13
CA GLY A 413 -0.63 19.50 37.49
C GLY A 413 0.48 18.58 36.97
N GLU A 414 1.67 18.74 37.53
CA GLU A 414 2.85 17.96 37.14
C GLU A 414 2.71 16.47 37.51
N GLU A 415 2.02 16.14 38.60
CA GLU A 415 1.85 14.75 39.06
C GLU A 415 1.03 13.91 38.07
N GLU A 416 -0.11 14.44 37.61
CA GLU A 416 -0.96 13.73 36.63
C GLU A 416 -0.24 13.55 35.29
N ILE A 417 0.50 14.56 34.86
CA ILE A 417 1.26 14.52 33.61
C ILE A 417 2.45 13.56 33.74
N SER A 418 3.16 13.58 34.86
CA SER A 418 4.26 12.65 35.17
C SER A 418 3.80 11.19 35.12
N ALA A 419 2.62 10.89 35.69
CA ALA A 419 2.03 9.56 35.66
C ALA A 419 1.75 9.10 34.22
N VAL A 420 1.22 9.99 33.36
CA VAL A 420 1.00 9.69 31.94
C VAL A 420 2.31 9.44 31.22
N LEU A 421 3.32 10.32 31.32
CA LEU A 421 4.61 10.16 30.63
C LEU A 421 5.32 8.87 31.05
N SER A 422 5.25 8.51 32.33
CA SER A 422 5.86 7.28 32.88
C SER A 422 5.16 6.01 32.40
N SER A 423 3.86 6.09 32.05
CA SER A 423 3.10 4.96 31.52
C SER A 423 3.37 4.67 30.04
N VAL A 424 3.92 5.64 29.29
CA VAL A 424 4.17 5.48 27.85
C VAL A 424 5.53 4.81 27.65
N PRO A 425 5.61 3.66 26.98
CA PRO A 425 6.89 3.05 26.66
C PRO A 425 7.67 3.90 25.65
N VAL A 426 8.95 4.14 25.92
CA VAL A 426 9.88 4.77 24.97
C VAL A 426 9.93 3.98 23.65
N GLY A 427 9.97 4.67 22.52
CA GLY A 427 9.98 4.03 21.19
C GLY A 427 9.25 4.86 20.13
N SER A 428 9.10 4.33 18.91
CA SER A 428 8.50 5.07 17.79
C SER A 428 7.13 5.68 18.14
N HIS A 429 6.86 6.86 17.59
CA HIS A 429 5.63 7.60 17.83
C HIS A 429 5.40 8.00 19.30
N TYR A 430 6.46 8.31 20.04
CA TYR A 430 6.39 8.54 21.48
C TYR A 430 5.55 9.77 21.82
N LEU A 431 5.74 10.87 21.09
CA LEU A 431 5.04 12.14 21.34
C LEU A 431 3.56 12.00 21.04
N ARG A 432 3.21 11.36 19.91
CA ARG A 432 1.83 11.07 19.53
C ARG A 432 1.14 10.18 20.56
N ARG A 433 1.83 9.17 21.10
CA ARG A 433 1.29 8.28 22.15
C ARG A 433 1.06 9.03 23.46
N ILE A 434 1.98 9.91 23.86
CA ILE A 434 1.78 10.80 25.02
C ILE A 434 0.53 11.66 24.83
N VAL A 435 0.41 12.36 23.71
CA VAL A 435 -0.75 13.23 23.42
C VAL A 435 -2.07 12.43 23.44
N SER A 436 -2.05 11.22 22.87
CA SER A 436 -3.22 10.34 22.84
C SER A 436 -3.64 9.91 24.26
N LEU A 437 -2.68 9.55 25.12
CA LEU A 437 -2.95 9.16 26.50
C LEU A 437 -3.37 10.34 27.38
N ILE A 438 -2.80 11.53 27.17
CA ILE A 438 -3.27 12.77 27.83
C ILE A 438 -4.73 13.01 27.49
N HIS A 439 -5.09 12.90 26.21
CA HIS A 439 -6.47 13.04 25.77
C HIS A 439 -7.40 12.04 26.45
N GLN A 440 -7.05 10.75 26.42
CA GLN A 440 -7.86 9.67 27.00
C GLN A 440 -8.01 9.78 28.52
N ASN A 441 -6.90 9.96 29.24
CA ASN A 441 -6.88 9.85 30.70
C ASN A 441 -7.26 11.15 31.42
N LEU A 442 -6.99 12.30 30.79
CA LEU A 442 -7.11 13.61 31.44
C LEU A 442 -8.20 14.49 30.83
N LEU A 443 -8.67 14.23 29.60
CA LEU A 443 -9.52 15.18 28.87
C LEU A 443 -10.85 14.60 28.33
N GLN A 444 -11.11 13.29 28.43
CA GLN A 444 -12.37 12.69 27.96
C GLN A 444 -13.51 12.74 29.00
N ASP A 445 -13.22 12.52 30.28
CA ASP A 445 -14.23 12.47 31.34
C ASP A 445 -14.14 13.68 32.29
N PRO A 446 -15.29 14.19 32.81
CA PRO A 446 -15.30 15.18 33.88
C PRO A 446 -14.74 14.54 35.16
N ARG A 447 -13.78 15.22 35.79
CA ARG A 447 -13.23 14.84 37.10
C ARG A 447 -13.88 15.60 38.24
#